data_AF-A0A7Z9WTK2-F1
#
_entry.id   AF-A0A7Z9WTK2-F1
#
_cell.length_a   1.000
_cell.length_b   1.000
_cell.length_c   1.000
_cell.angle_alpha   90.00
_cell.angle_beta   90.00
_cell.angle_gamma   90.00
#
_symmetry.space_group_name_H-M   'P 1'
#
loop_
_entity.id
_entity.type
_entity.pdbx_description
1 polymer ?
#
loop_
_entity_poly.entity_id
_entity_poly.type
_entity_poly.pdbx_seq_one_letter_code
_entity_poly.pdbx_strand_id
1 'polypeptide(L)'
;MASGLMILTLLPWAWWRLYQQQRHIRRLFEGYVSPEVVSQLLQAPQDTLAPQKKQITVLFADITGFTQLSKQLSTEKLAEITRQVLTILTEQVHRHQGTVDKYIGDAVMAFWNAPVEQPDHACRAMRCALSMQRALAEWNARNPDQSPVRIHIAVHTGEAMVGDLGTHYRHTYTAIGDTVNRAARLLEQANDVAGQIVFSKQSLNAACRQCAPFVEQIKHQVTILDT
;
A
#
# COMPACT_ATOMS: atom_id res chain seq x y z
N MET A 1 13.52 33.84 -42.74
CA MET A 1 12.27 33.05 -42.82
C MET A 1 12.44 31.56 -42.48
N ALA A 2 13.65 30.99 -42.49
CA ALA A 2 13.88 29.58 -42.10
C ALA A 2 13.75 29.30 -40.58
N SER A 3 13.95 30.30 -39.72
CA SER A 3 13.93 30.15 -38.26
C SER A 3 12.51 30.01 -37.66
N GLY A 4 11.47 30.53 -38.33
CA GLY A 4 10.08 30.43 -37.85
C GLY A 4 9.45 29.05 -38.07
N LEU A 5 9.79 28.37 -39.18
CA LEU A 5 9.33 27.01 -39.47
C LEU A 5 9.92 25.97 -38.51
N MET A 6 11.15 26.20 -38.03
CA MET A 6 11.84 25.29 -37.11
C MET A 6 11.22 25.31 -35.70
N ILE A 7 10.68 26.45 -35.26
CA ILE A 7 9.98 26.57 -33.96
C ILE A 7 8.60 25.87 -34.01
N LEU A 8 7.92 25.93 -35.16
CA LEU A 8 6.61 25.28 -35.38
C LEU A 8 6.67 23.74 -35.44
N THR A 9 7.82 23.15 -35.78
CA THR A 9 8.01 21.69 -35.75
C THR A 9 8.53 21.20 -34.40
N LEU A 10 9.33 22.00 -33.70
CA LEU A 10 9.88 21.67 -32.38
C LEU A 10 8.84 21.73 -31.26
N LEU A 11 7.89 22.67 -31.33
CA LEU A 11 6.84 22.80 -30.30
C LEU A 11 5.95 21.55 -30.23
N PRO A 12 5.36 21.03 -31.33
CA PRO A 12 4.62 19.77 -31.31
C PRO A 12 5.46 18.58 -30.87
N TRP A 13 6.76 18.54 -31.22
CA TRP A 13 7.65 17.44 -30.86
C TRP A 13 8.00 17.43 -29.37
N ALA A 14 8.29 18.61 -28.80
CA ALA A 14 8.49 18.79 -27.37
C ALA A 14 7.21 18.51 -26.58
N TRP A 15 6.05 18.97 -27.07
CA TRP A 15 4.74 18.70 -26.48
C TRP A 15 4.39 17.21 -26.54
N TRP A 16 4.66 16.55 -27.67
CA TRP A 16 4.48 15.11 -27.85
C TRP A 16 5.39 14.32 -26.91
N ARG A 17 6.64 14.75 -26.72
CA ARG A 17 7.58 14.14 -25.77
C ARG A 17 7.12 14.27 -24.32
N LEU A 18 6.64 15.45 -23.90
CA LEU A 18 6.06 15.67 -22.57
C LEU A 18 4.79 14.85 -22.35
N TYR A 19 3.91 14.79 -23.36
CA TYR A 19 2.68 14.01 -23.32
C TYR A 19 2.95 12.49 -23.20
N GLN A 20 3.97 11.97 -23.89
CA GLN A 20 4.37 10.57 -23.76
C GLN A 20 4.95 10.24 -22.38
N GLN A 21 5.74 11.14 -21.78
CA GLN A 21 6.27 10.95 -20.42
C GLN A 21 5.16 10.87 -19.37
N GLN A 22 4.15 11.76 -19.44
CA GLN A 22 3.00 11.72 -18.53
C GLN A 22 2.17 10.44 -18.68
N ARG A 23 1.98 9.95 -19.91
CA ARG A 23 1.29 8.68 -20.14
C ARG A 23 2.06 7.48 -19.60
N HIS A 24 3.38 7.51 -19.61
CA HIS A 24 4.21 6.42 -19.09
C HIS A 24 4.11 6.31 -17.56
N ILE A 25 4.28 7.42 -16.84
CA ILE A 25 4.11 7.48 -15.38
C ILE A 25 2.71 7.01 -14.98
N ARG A 26 1.67 7.51 -15.67
CA ARG A 26 0.29 7.11 -15.38
C ARG A 26 0.08 5.60 -15.53
N ARG A 27 0.61 4.98 -16.59
CA ARG A 27 0.49 3.52 -16.82
C ARG A 27 1.25 2.67 -15.81
N LEU A 28 2.41 3.14 -15.34
CA LEU A 28 3.20 2.42 -14.33
C LEU A 28 2.52 2.38 -12.96
N PHE A 29 1.74 3.41 -12.65
CA PHE A 29 1.13 3.60 -11.33
C PHE A 29 -0.38 3.35 -11.31
N GLU A 30 -0.97 3.08 -12.47
CA GLU A 30 -2.37 2.69 -12.60
C GLU A 30 -2.62 1.39 -11.82
N GLY A 31 -3.44 1.48 -10.78
CA GLY A 31 -3.74 0.36 -9.89
C GLY A 31 -2.80 0.19 -8.69
N TYR A 32 -1.63 0.85 -8.66
CA TYR A 32 -0.73 0.83 -7.49
C TYR A 32 -1.07 1.95 -6.50
N VAL A 33 -1.45 3.13 -6.98
CA VAL A 33 -1.66 4.32 -6.14
C VAL A 33 -2.99 5.00 -6.42
N SER A 34 -3.46 5.81 -5.48
CA SER A 34 -4.71 6.56 -5.65
C SER A 34 -4.60 7.59 -6.79
N PRO A 35 -5.72 8.00 -7.41
CA PRO A 35 -5.72 9.03 -8.45
C PRO A 35 -5.04 10.34 -8.05
N GLU A 36 -5.11 10.68 -6.76
CA GLU A 36 -4.46 11.86 -6.19
C GLU A 36 -2.93 11.72 -6.19
N VAL A 37 -2.40 10.56 -5.82
CA VAL A 37 -0.96 10.28 -5.87
C VAL A 37 -0.47 10.24 -7.33
N VAL A 38 -1.25 9.70 -8.27
CA VAL A 38 -0.93 9.79 -9.71
C VAL A 38 -0.82 11.26 -10.14
N SER A 39 -1.74 12.11 -9.71
CA SER A 39 -1.74 13.52 -10.07
C SER A 39 -0.51 14.26 -9.53
N GLN A 40 -0.08 13.93 -8.31
CA GLN A 40 1.14 14.46 -7.71
C GLN A 40 2.40 13.94 -8.43
N LEU A 41 2.43 12.67 -8.83
CA LEU A 41 3.52 12.08 -9.61
C LEU A 41 3.70 12.75 -10.98
N LEU A 42 2.60 13.15 -11.64
CA LEU A 42 2.65 13.86 -12.92
C LEU A 42 3.27 15.26 -12.82
N GLN A 43 3.34 15.82 -11.61
CA GLN A 43 3.97 17.11 -11.31
C GLN A 43 5.36 16.94 -10.70
N ALA A 44 5.74 15.73 -10.30
CA ALA A 44 7.00 15.44 -9.64
C ALA A 44 8.18 15.35 -10.64
N PRO A 45 9.43 15.61 -10.20
CA PRO A 45 10.61 15.45 -11.04
C PRO A 45 10.73 14.03 -11.61
N GLN A 46 11.37 13.91 -12.77
CA GLN A 46 11.48 12.65 -13.52
C GLN A 46 12.14 11.51 -12.72
N ASP A 47 13.00 11.85 -11.75
CA ASP A 47 13.74 10.89 -10.90
C ASP A 47 12.93 10.33 -9.73
N THR A 48 11.64 10.70 -9.59
CA THR A 48 10.77 10.21 -8.50
C THR A 48 10.65 8.67 -8.48
N LEU A 49 10.90 8.03 -9.62
CA LEU A 49 10.84 6.58 -9.79
C LEU A 49 12.18 5.88 -9.53
N ALA A 50 13.28 6.63 -9.45
CA ALA A 50 14.58 6.05 -9.20
C ALA A 50 14.64 5.42 -7.79
N PRO A 51 15.33 4.29 -7.62
CA PRO A 51 15.62 3.72 -6.31
C PRO A 51 16.24 4.74 -5.36
N GLN A 52 15.58 4.97 -4.23
CA GLN A 52 16.05 5.87 -3.20
C GLN A 52 15.80 5.29 -1.81
N LYS A 53 16.69 5.63 -0.89
CA LYS A 53 16.57 5.25 0.51
C LYS A 53 15.57 6.20 1.18
N LYS A 54 14.46 5.67 1.69
CA LYS A 54 13.40 6.45 2.33
C LYS A 54 12.92 5.77 3.60
N GLN A 55 12.58 6.59 4.59
CA GLN A 55 11.77 6.13 5.71
C GLN A 55 10.36 5.88 5.19
N ILE A 56 9.85 4.66 5.32
CA ILE A 56 8.48 4.31 4.92
C ILE A 56 7.76 3.60 6.07
N THR A 57 6.43 3.59 5.99
CA THR A 57 5.63 2.66 6.78
C THR A 57 5.08 1.60 5.86
N VAL A 58 5.33 0.33 6.18
CA VAL A 58 4.85 -0.85 5.45
C VAL A 58 3.71 -1.47 6.24
N LEU A 59 2.65 -1.85 5.52
CA LEU A 59 1.52 -2.61 6.03
C LEU A 59 1.39 -3.91 5.24
N PHE A 60 1.22 -5.01 5.97
CA PHE A 60 0.70 -6.25 5.42
C PHE A 60 -0.66 -6.54 6.04
N ALA A 61 -1.61 -7.04 5.24
CA ALA A 61 -2.88 -7.55 5.72
C ALA A 61 -3.20 -8.86 5.02
N ASP A 62 -3.65 -9.87 5.77
CA ASP A 62 -3.86 -11.22 5.27
C ASP A 62 -5.09 -11.88 5.90
N ILE A 63 -5.72 -12.82 5.17
CA ILE A 63 -6.92 -13.51 5.64
C ILE A 63 -6.54 -14.54 6.70
N THR A 64 -7.15 -14.41 7.87
CA THR A 64 -6.90 -15.32 8.99
C THR A 64 -7.48 -16.69 8.69
N GLY A 65 -6.65 -17.74 8.74
CA GLY A 65 -7.09 -19.12 8.53
C GLY A 65 -7.40 -19.48 7.08
N PHE A 66 -6.83 -18.76 6.10
CA PHE A 66 -7.09 -18.99 4.68
C PHE A 66 -6.82 -20.43 4.21
N THR A 67 -5.78 -21.08 4.73
CA THR A 67 -5.49 -22.49 4.42
C THR A 67 -6.62 -23.44 4.84
N GLN A 68 -7.33 -23.13 5.91
CA GLN A 68 -8.50 -23.92 6.32
C GLN A 68 -9.70 -23.60 5.43
N LEU A 69 -9.90 -22.31 5.14
CA LEU A 69 -10.97 -21.84 4.25
C LEU A 69 -10.86 -22.46 2.85
N SER A 70 -9.65 -22.56 2.30
CA SER A 70 -9.40 -23.12 0.97
C SER A 70 -9.68 -24.62 0.86
N LYS A 71 -9.70 -25.34 1.99
CA LYS A 71 -10.09 -26.76 2.04
C LYS A 71 -11.59 -26.97 2.12
N GLN A 72 -12.34 -25.96 2.55
CA GLN A 72 -13.79 -26.05 2.80
C GLN A 72 -14.61 -25.51 1.62
N LEU A 73 -14.06 -24.57 0.86
CA LEU A 73 -14.75 -23.91 -0.24
C LEU A 73 -14.33 -24.50 -1.59
N SER A 74 -15.21 -24.37 -2.59
CA SER A 74 -14.79 -24.58 -3.98
C SER A 74 -13.79 -23.51 -4.40
N THR A 75 -12.94 -23.83 -5.38
CA THR A 75 -11.93 -22.91 -5.92
C THR A 75 -12.55 -21.61 -6.43
N GLU A 76 -13.72 -21.69 -7.06
CA GLU A 76 -14.44 -20.53 -7.58
C GLU A 76 -14.90 -19.61 -6.45
N LYS A 77 -15.47 -20.19 -5.38
CA LYS A 77 -15.94 -19.40 -4.25
C LYS A 77 -14.79 -18.78 -3.46
N LEU A 78 -13.70 -19.54 -3.30
CA LEU A 78 -12.47 -19.03 -2.68
C LEU A 78 -11.93 -17.83 -3.47
N ALA A 79 -11.81 -17.96 -4.80
CA ALA A 79 -11.33 -16.88 -5.65
C ALA A 79 -12.25 -15.65 -5.64
N GLU A 80 -13.57 -15.85 -5.55
CA GLU A 80 -14.53 -14.76 -5.39
C GLU A 80 -14.31 -14.00 -4.08
N ILE A 81 -14.23 -14.71 -2.95
CA ILE A 81 -14.02 -14.11 -1.63
C ILE A 81 -12.68 -13.39 -1.57
N THR A 82 -11.59 -14.03 -2.02
CA THR A 82 -10.26 -13.40 -2.06
C THR A 82 -10.29 -12.11 -2.85
N ARG A 83 -10.93 -12.08 -4.03
CA ARG A 83 -11.02 -10.87 -4.85
C ARG A 83 -11.80 -9.76 -4.12
N GLN A 84 -12.93 -10.10 -3.49
CA GLN A 84 -13.76 -9.11 -2.78
C GLN A 84 -13.02 -8.53 -1.57
N VAL A 85 -12.36 -9.39 -0.77
CA VAL A 85 -11.57 -8.97 0.39
C VAL A 85 -10.41 -8.09 -0.05
N LEU A 86 -9.59 -8.53 -1.01
CA LEU A 86 -8.47 -7.73 -1.52
C LEU A 86 -8.95 -6.39 -2.09
N THR A 87 -10.12 -6.34 -2.73
CA THR A 87 -10.71 -5.08 -3.20
C THR A 87 -11.03 -4.14 -2.03
N ILE A 88 -11.69 -4.63 -0.98
CA ILE A 88 -12.01 -3.84 0.23
C ILE A 88 -10.73 -3.29 0.87
N LEU A 89 -9.69 -4.12 0.99
CA LEU A 89 -8.42 -3.73 1.59
C LEU A 89 -7.71 -2.66 0.74
N THR A 90 -7.61 -2.88 -0.57
CA THR A 90 -7.01 -1.94 -1.52
C THR A 90 -7.74 -0.59 -1.55
N GLU A 91 -9.07 -0.58 -1.47
CA GLU A 91 -9.82 0.66 -1.32
C GLU A 91 -9.41 1.45 -0.08
N GLN A 92 -9.18 0.78 1.06
CA GLN A 92 -8.70 1.47 2.26
C GLN A 92 -7.28 2.00 2.07
N VAL A 93 -6.38 1.24 1.44
CA VAL A 93 -5.03 1.74 1.11
C VAL A 93 -5.12 3.04 0.32
N HIS A 94 -5.93 3.07 -0.75
CA HIS A 94 -6.08 4.26 -1.58
C HIS A 94 -6.76 5.44 -0.85
N ARG A 95 -7.80 5.18 -0.05
CA ARG A 95 -8.47 6.21 0.78
C ARG A 95 -7.50 6.87 1.77
N HIS A 96 -6.53 6.11 2.26
CA HIS A 96 -5.48 6.59 3.16
C HIS A 96 -4.21 7.00 2.42
N GLN A 97 -4.28 7.20 1.10
CA GLN A 97 -3.19 7.67 0.23
C GLN A 97 -1.93 6.77 0.28
N GLY A 98 -2.11 5.48 0.54
CA GLY A 98 -1.04 4.48 0.45
C GLY A 98 -0.79 4.02 -0.99
N THR A 99 0.36 3.38 -1.17
CA THR A 99 0.77 2.69 -2.39
C THR A 99 0.61 1.20 -2.17
N VAL A 100 -0.28 0.56 -2.90
CA VAL A 100 -0.35 -0.91 -2.99
C VAL A 100 0.88 -1.36 -3.74
N ASP A 101 1.65 -2.28 -3.17
CA ASP A 101 2.85 -2.84 -3.78
C ASP A 101 2.51 -4.09 -4.59
N LYS A 102 1.93 -5.10 -3.92
CA LYS A 102 1.49 -6.33 -4.56
C LYS A 102 0.50 -7.11 -3.70
N TYR A 103 -0.17 -8.06 -4.34
CA TYR A 103 -0.89 -9.14 -3.68
C TYR A 103 0.00 -10.39 -3.58
N ILE A 104 -0.08 -11.09 -2.46
CA ILE A 104 0.68 -12.32 -2.18
C ILE A 104 -0.32 -13.39 -1.73
N GLY A 105 -0.89 -14.10 -2.70
CA GLY A 105 -2.03 -14.98 -2.42
C GLY A 105 -3.25 -14.17 -1.99
N ASP A 106 -3.66 -14.34 -0.74
CA ASP A 106 -4.74 -13.64 -0.05
C ASP A 106 -4.28 -12.40 0.75
N ALA A 107 -2.97 -12.15 0.80
CA ALA A 107 -2.40 -11.00 1.45
C ALA A 107 -2.25 -9.79 0.50
N VAL A 108 -2.32 -8.59 1.08
CA VAL A 108 -1.92 -7.33 0.42
C VAL A 108 -0.73 -6.71 1.15
N MET A 109 0.26 -6.27 0.38
CA MET A 109 1.35 -5.43 0.85
C MET A 109 1.14 -4.00 0.35
N ALA A 110 1.27 -3.03 1.24
CA ALA A 110 1.20 -1.61 0.92
C ALA A 110 2.24 -0.81 1.72
N PHE A 111 2.58 0.39 1.24
CA PHE A 111 3.45 1.31 1.96
C PHE A 111 3.06 2.78 1.78
N TRP A 112 3.58 3.62 2.68
CA TRP A 112 3.39 5.08 2.70
C TRP A 112 4.74 5.80 2.70
N ASN A 113 4.71 7.11 2.42
CA ASN A 113 5.88 8.00 2.22
C ASN A 113 6.66 7.79 0.93
N ALA A 114 6.11 6.98 0.01
CA ALA A 114 6.62 6.82 -1.34
C ALA A 114 5.44 6.46 -2.27
N PRO A 115 5.42 6.94 -3.52
CA PRO A 115 6.45 7.77 -4.15
C PRO A 115 6.48 9.21 -3.66
N VAL A 116 5.35 9.72 -3.18
CA VAL A 116 5.23 11.10 -2.67
C VAL A 116 5.55 11.14 -1.18
N GLU A 117 6.15 12.25 -0.75
CA GLU A 117 6.43 12.52 0.65
C GLU A 117 5.14 12.75 1.45
N GLN A 118 5.07 12.10 2.60
CA GLN A 118 3.93 12.06 3.49
C GLN A 118 4.47 12.13 4.93
N PRO A 119 4.64 13.32 5.51
CA PRO A 119 5.20 13.48 6.84
C PRO A 119 4.45 12.70 7.93
N ASP A 120 3.16 12.41 7.72
CA ASP A 120 2.24 11.67 8.59
C ASP A 120 2.02 10.20 8.17
N HIS A 121 2.96 9.62 7.39
CA HIS A 121 2.85 8.28 6.82
C HIS A 121 2.51 7.15 7.81
N ALA A 122 3.06 7.18 9.03
CA ALA A 122 2.78 6.14 10.02
C ALA A 122 1.34 6.25 10.54
N CYS A 123 0.85 7.48 10.75
CA CYS A 123 -0.53 7.71 11.14
C CYS A 123 -1.51 7.28 10.05
N ARG A 124 -1.20 7.54 8.78
CA ARG A 124 -2.02 7.09 7.64
C ARG A 124 -2.13 5.57 7.59
N ALA A 125 -1.00 4.87 7.71
CA ALA A 125 -0.98 3.41 7.73
C ALA A 125 -1.79 2.82 8.89
N MET A 126 -1.68 3.40 10.10
CA MET A 126 -2.45 2.96 11.27
C MET A 126 -3.95 3.21 11.11
N ARG A 127 -4.34 4.37 10.56
CA ARG A 127 -5.75 4.65 10.23
C ARG A 127 -6.28 3.68 9.18
N CYS A 128 -5.46 3.37 8.17
CA CYS A 128 -5.78 2.39 7.14
C CYS A 128 -6.05 1.01 7.75
N ALA A 129 -5.17 0.52 8.63
CA ALA A 129 -5.35 -0.76 9.32
C ALA A 129 -6.69 -0.85 10.08
N LEU A 130 -7.04 0.21 10.82
CA LEU A 130 -8.33 0.27 11.54
C LEU A 130 -9.53 0.35 10.58
N SER A 131 -9.39 1.09 9.47
CA SER A 131 -10.43 1.19 8.45
C SER A 131 -10.67 -0.13 7.74
N MET A 132 -9.62 -0.91 7.48
CA MET A 132 -9.71 -2.25 6.89
C MET A 132 -10.55 -3.20 7.75
N GLN A 133 -10.29 -3.24 9.07
CA GLN A 133 -11.09 -4.04 10.01
C GLN A 133 -12.58 -3.64 9.99
N ARG A 134 -12.86 -2.33 10.01
CA ARG A 134 -14.25 -1.82 9.99
C ARG A 134 -14.95 -2.15 8.67
N ALA A 135 -14.31 -1.89 7.54
CA ALA A 135 -14.88 -2.15 6.22
C ALA A 135 -15.15 -3.64 5.99
N LEU A 136 -14.27 -4.52 6.50
CA LEU A 136 -14.50 -5.96 6.44
C LEU A 136 -15.64 -6.40 7.36
N ALA A 137 -15.76 -5.83 8.56
CA ALA A 137 -16.88 -6.08 9.45
C ALA A 137 -18.23 -5.68 8.82
N GLU A 138 -18.29 -4.52 8.15
CA GLU A 138 -19.47 -4.08 7.39
C GLU A 138 -19.78 -4.99 6.20
N TRP A 139 -18.77 -5.52 5.53
CA TRP A 139 -18.96 -6.51 4.46
C TRP A 139 -19.51 -7.83 5.01
N ASN A 140 -18.96 -8.35 6.12
CA ASN A 140 -19.48 -9.55 6.78
C ASN A 140 -20.95 -9.36 7.21
N ALA A 141 -21.30 -8.21 7.79
CA ALA A 141 -22.67 -7.91 8.21
C ALA A 141 -23.67 -7.89 7.03
N ARG A 142 -23.22 -7.50 5.83
CA ARG A 142 -24.02 -7.54 4.60
C ARG A 142 -24.08 -8.93 3.95
N ASN A 143 -23.25 -9.86 4.38
CA ASN A 143 -23.17 -11.22 3.85
C ASN A 143 -23.33 -12.26 4.98
N PRO A 144 -24.45 -12.26 5.73
CA PRO A 144 -24.63 -13.11 6.91
C PRO A 144 -24.65 -14.61 6.60
N ASP A 145 -24.98 -14.98 5.35
CA ASP A 145 -25.00 -16.37 4.90
C ASP A 145 -23.59 -16.95 4.63
N GLN A 146 -22.55 -16.12 4.68
CA GLN A 146 -21.15 -16.53 4.52
C GLN A 146 -20.46 -16.62 5.87
N SER A 147 -19.53 -17.57 6.02
CA SER A 147 -18.65 -17.61 7.19
C SER A 147 -17.89 -16.28 7.33
N PRO A 148 -17.90 -15.64 8.51
CA PRO A 148 -17.24 -14.35 8.69
C PRO A 148 -15.75 -14.42 8.34
N VAL A 149 -15.32 -13.56 7.43
CA VAL A 149 -13.92 -13.42 7.07
C VAL A 149 -13.23 -12.51 8.06
N ARG A 150 -12.05 -12.91 8.54
CA ARG A 150 -11.22 -12.10 9.44
C ARG A 150 -9.88 -11.85 8.78
N ILE A 151 -9.27 -10.72 9.10
CA ILE A 151 -7.92 -10.36 8.67
C ILE A 151 -7.04 -10.08 9.87
N HIS A 152 -5.75 -10.37 9.74
CA HIS A 152 -4.73 -9.89 10.65
C HIS A 152 -3.83 -8.90 9.88
N ILE A 153 -3.33 -7.88 10.58
CA ILE A 153 -2.65 -6.75 9.96
C ILE A 153 -1.38 -6.46 10.75
N ALA A 154 -0.26 -6.26 10.05
CA ALA A 154 1.00 -5.82 10.64
C ALA A 154 1.47 -4.51 10.04
N VAL A 155 1.94 -3.59 10.89
CA VAL A 155 2.48 -2.29 10.45
C VAL A 155 3.86 -2.02 11.06
N HIS A 156 4.85 -1.84 10.20
CA HIS A 156 6.23 -1.52 10.60
C HIS A 156 6.74 -0.26 9.89
N THR A 157 7.53 0.54 10.60
CA THR A 157 8.10 1.79 10.09
C THR A 157 9.60 1.73 10.20
N GLY A 158 10.27 1.96 9.09
CA GLY A 158 11.71 1.80 8.97
C GLY A 158 12.23 2.36 7.67
N GLU A 159 13.54 2.32 7.51
CA GLU A 159 14.21 2.74 6.28
C GLU A 159 14.21 1.59 5.26
N ALA A 160 13.88 1.89 4.01
CA ALA A 160 13.88 0.93 2.92
C ALA A 160 14.42 1.55 1.64
N MET A 161 14.85 0.71 0.71
CA MET A 161 15.07 1.13 -0.67
C MET A 161 13.74 1.06 -1.40
N VAL A 162 13.28 2.18 -1.96
CA VAL A 162 11.99 2.28 -2.66
C VAL A 162 12.19 2.93 -4.02
N GLY A 163 11.56 2.37 -5.05
CA GLY A 163 11.69 2.85 -6.42
C GLY A 163 11.26 1.78 -7.40
N ASP A 164 11.50 2.03 -8.68
CA ASP A 164 11.48 0.96 -9.68
C ASP A 164 12.70 0.05 -9.47
N LEU A 165 12.45 -1.10 -8.85
CA LEU A 165 13.43 -2.14 -8.56
C LEU A 165 13.20 -3.38 -9.43
N GLY A 166 12.51 -3.20 -10.55
CA GLY A 166 12.30 -4.23 -11.55
C GLY A 166 13.57 -4.58 -12.33
N THR A 167 13.41 -5.48 -13.29
CA THR A 167 14.46 -5.81 -14.27
C THR A 167 14.12 -5.16 -15.62
N HIS A 168 15.04 -5.27 -16.59
CA HIS A 168 14.77 -4.85 -17.96
C HIS A 168 13.61 -5.60 -18.63
N TYR A 169 13.18 -6.74 -18.06
CA TYR A 169 12.00 -7.48 -18.53
C TYR A 169 10.69 -7.00 -17.89
N ARG A 170 10.74 -6.52 -16.65
CA ARG A 170 9.55 -6.11 -15.90
C ARG A 170 9.91 -5.05 -14.86
N HIS A 171 9.51 -3.82 -15.15
CA HIS A 171 9.49 -2.72 -14.19
C HIS A 171 8.56 -3.04 -13.02
N THR A 172 8.98 -2.72 -11.80
CA THR A 172 8.20 -2.97 -10.58
C THR A 172 8.54 -1.91 -9.56
N TYR A 173 7.60 -0.98 -9.33
CA TYR A 173 7.74 -0.01 -8.26
C TYR A 173 7.45 -0.69 -6.92
N THR A 174 8.47 -0.85 -6.08
CA THR A 174 8.37 -1.66 -4.86
C THR A 174 9.34 -1.16 -3.79
N ALA A 175 9.23 -1.72 -2.60
CA ALA A 175 10.13 -1.50 -1.48
C ALA A 175 10.89 -2.78 -1.14
N ILE A 176 12.19 -2.67 -0.86
CA ILE A 176 13.02 -3.78 -0.36
C ILE A 176 13.86 -3.35 0.83
N GLY A 177 14.26 -4.32 1.65
CA GLY A 177 15.14 -4.12 2.80
C GLY A 177 14.59 -4.74 4.08
N ASP A 178 15.35 -4.60 5.17
CA ASP A 178 15.01 -5.19 6.46
C ASP A 178 13.65 -4.72 7.00
N THR A 179 13.25 -3.47 6.72
CA THR A 179 11.92 -2.93 7.06
C THR A 179 10.78 -3.78 6.49
N VAL A 180 10.88 -4.21 5.23
CA VAL A 180 9.84 -5.05 4.60
C VAL A 180 9.83 -6.44 5.24
N ASN A 181 11.01 -7.01 5.48
CA ASN A 181 11.14 -8.33 6.11
C ASN A 181 10.63 -8.35 7.56
N ARG A 182 10.87 -7.27 8.32
CA ARG A 182 10.33 -7.08 9.68
C ARG A 182 8.82 -6.98 9.68
N ALA A 183 8.24 -6.23 8.74
CA ALA A 183 6.80 -6.13 8.58
C ALA A 183 6.16 -7.50 8.29
N ALA A 184 6.77 -8.31 7.42
CA ALA A 184 6.31 -9.66 7.11
C ALA A 184 6.41 -10.60 8.35
N ARG A 185 7.54 -10.59 9.08
CA ARG A 185 7.67 -11.36 10.33
C ARG A 185 6.63 -10.94 11.40
N LEU A 186 6.33 -9.64 11.46
CA LEU A 186 5.31 -9.11 12.36
C LEU A 186 3.90 -9.61 11.98
N LEU A 187 3.64 -9.81 10.69
CA LEU A 187 2.39 -10.40 10.20
C LEU A 187 2.25 -11.85 10.66
N GLU A 188 3.31 -12.65 10.55
CA GLU A 188 3.32 -14.04 11.04
C GLU A 188 2.96 -14.10 12.53
N GLN A 189 3.51 -13.20 13.35
CA GLN A 189 3.17 -13.09 14.77
C GLN A 189 1.73 -12.63 14.99
N ALA A 190 1.19 -11.80 14.10
CA ALA A 190 -0.21 -11.37 14.14
C ALA A 190 -1.18 -12.51 13.81
N ASN A 191 -0.75 -13.50 13.01
CA ASN A 191 -1.57 -14.68 12.70
C ASN A 191 -1.81 -15.55 13.95
N ASP A 192 -0.82 -15.65 14.85
CA ASP A 192 -0.96 -16.34 16.13
C ASP A 192 -1.98 -15.66 17.06
N VAL A 193 -2.21 -14.35 16.87
CA VAL A 193 -3.20 -13.56 17.61
C VAL A 193 -4.35 -13.17 16.69
N ALA A 194 -5.15 -14.19 16.34
CA ALA A 194 -6.21 -14.12 15.33
C ALA A 194 -7.01 -12.81 15.32
N GLY A 195 -7.03 -12.15 14.15
CA GLY A 195 -7.87 -10.98 13.89
C GLY A 195 -7.34 -9.64 14.43
N GLN A 196 -6.10 -9.59 14.91
CA GLN A 196 -5.55 -8.36 15.49
C GLN A 196 -4.76 -7.50 14.50
N ILE A 197 -4.67 -6.23 14.85
CA ILE A 197 -3.73 -5.29 14.26
C ILE A 197 -2.51 -5.24 15.19
N VAL A 198 -1.33 -5.51 14.61
CA VAL A 198 -0.06 -5.47 15.31
C VAL A 198 0.80 -4.34 14.77
N PHE A 199 1.29 -3.50 15.67
CA PHE A 199 2.21 -2.41 15.36
C PHE A 199 3.57 -2.67 16.00
N SER A 200 4.64 -2.43 15.24
CA SER A 200 5.97 -2.32 15.85
C SER A 200 6.08 -1.05 16.69
N LYS A 201 6.95 -1.04 17.72
CA LYS A 201 7.24 0.18 18.50
C LYS A 201 7.73 1.33 17.63
N GLN A 202 8.50 1.04 16.59
CA GLN A 202 9.02 2.04 15.65
C GLN A 202 7.86 2.76 14.94
N SER A 203 6.83 2.03 14.50
CA SER A 203 5.60 2.63 13.94
C SER A 203 4.88 3.51 14.95
N LEU A 204 4.75 3.05 16.20
CA LEU A 204 4.10 3.83 17.26
C LEU A 204 4.85 5.12 17.56
N ASN A 205 6.17 5.05 17.69
CA ASN A 205 7.02 6.21 17.94
C ASN A 205 7.02 7.21 16.77
N ALA A 206 6.96 6.72 15.53
CA ALA A 206 6.77 7.57 14.36
C ALA A 206 5.39 8.24 14.40
N ALA A 207 4.33 7.47 14.66
CA ALA A 207 2.97 7.97 14.72
C ALA A 207 2.76 8.97 15.88
N CYS A 208 3.37 8.78 17.05
CA CYS A 208 3.28 9.74 18.16
C CYS A 208 3.87 11.11 17.77
N ARG A 209 4.96 11.12 17.01
CA ARG A 209 5.57 12.37 16.50
C ARG A 209 4.69 13.05 15.44
N GLN A 210 3.90 12.27 14.71
CA GLN A 210 3.07 12.74 13.60
C GLN A 210 1.64 13.13 14.04
N CYS A 211 1.03 12.37 14.95
CA CYS A 211 -0.35 12.53 15.42
C CYS A 211 -0.57 11.87 16.80
N ALA A 212 0.03 12.43 17.85
CA ALA A 212 -0.12 11.92 19.23
C ALA A 212 -1.58 11.71 19.70
N PRO A 213 -2.54 12.63 19.46
CA PRO A 213 -3.91 12.44 19.93
C PRO A 213 -4.58 11.18 19.36
N PHE A 214 -4.27 10.83 18.11
CA PHE A 214 -4.80 9.63 17.48
C PHE A 214 -4.20 8.35 18.08
N VAL A 215 -2.89 8.34 18.33
CA VAL A 215 -2.22 7.17 18.92
C VAL A 215 -2.79 6.84 20.30
N GLU A 216 -3.04 7.87 21.12
CA GLU A 216 -3.65 7.71 22.45
C GLU A 216 -5.05 7.07 22.39
N GLN A 217 -5.82 7.35 21.34
CA GLN A 217 -7.17 6.78 21.17
C GLN A 217 -7.15 5.29 20.80
N ILE A 218 -6.10 4.83 20.10
CA ILE A 218 -6.09 3.50 19.49
C ILE A 218 -5.20 2.50 20.23
N LYS A 219 -4.34 2.96 21.16
CA LYS A 219 -3.37 2.10 21.87
C LYS A 219 -4.00 0.91 22.61
N HIS A 220 -5.29 0.99 22.94
CA HIS A 220 -6.05 -0.07 23.60
C HIS A 220 -6.71 -1.06 22.63
N GLN A 221 -6.73 -0.76 21.33
CA GLN A 221 -7.38 -1.56 20.29
C GLN A 221 -6.39 -2.38 19.46
N VAL A 222 -5.08 -2.26 19.75
CA VAL A 222 -3.99 -2.80 18.94
C VAL A 222 -2.95 -3.46 19.82
N THR A 223 -2.26 -4.46 19.28
CA THR A 223 -1.14 -5.10 19.97
C THR A 223 0.17 -4.46 19.51
N ILE A 224 1.04 -4.18 20.48
CA ILE A 224 2.35 -3.57 20.21
C ILE A 224 3.42 -4.61 20.51
N LEU A 225 4.24 -4.95 19.52
CA LEU A 225 5.34 -5.89 19.68
C LEU A 225 6.69 -5.19 19.52
N ASP A 226 7.64 -5.64 20.35
CA ASP A 226 9.05 -5.34 20.18
C ASP A 226 9.62 -6.24 19.08
N THR A 227 10.02 -5.63 17.98
CA THR A 227 10.76 -6.30 16.89
C THR A 227 12.03 -5.56 16.59
#